data_AF-A0AAU4DBU1-F1
#
_entry.id   AF-A0AAU4DBU1-F1
#
_cell.length_a   1.000
_cell.length_b   1.000
_cell.length_c   1.000
_cell.angle_alpha   90.00
_cell.angle_beta   90.00
_cell.angle_gamma   90.00
#
_symmetry.space_group_name_H-M   'P 1'
#
loop_
_entity.id
_entity.type
_entity.pdbx_description
1 polymer ?
#
loop_
_entity_poly.entity_id
_entity_poly.type
_entity_poly.pdbx_seq_one_letter_code
_entity_poly.pdbx_strand_id
1 'polypeptide(L)'
;MAEPDLSRLLRDTMRRRRLTPQAVADLTGIRTPRIRAWAEDGADGPIRPTARELAELADALALPLAGAAAGSRGSRRVAGR
;
A
#
# COMPACT_ATOMS: atom_id res chain seq x y z
N MET A 1 -0.33 -10.46 -17.65
CA MET A 1 0.55 -9.39 -17.12
C MET A 1 0.45 -9.45 -15.62
N ALA A 2 1.55 -9.61 -14.87
CA ALA A 2 1.49 -9.63 -13.42
C ALA A 2 1.01 -8.26 -12.93
N GLU A 3 -0.15 -8.22 -12.27
CA GLU A 3 -0.73 -7.00 -11.71
C GLU A 3 0.25 -6.46 -10.64
N PRO A 4 0.57 -5.16 -10.64
CA PRO A 4 1.66 -4.66 -9.81
C PRO A 4 1.30 -4.71 -8.32
N ASP A 5 2.13 -5.42 -7.55
CA ASP A 5 2.00 -5.60 -6.10
C ASP A 5 2.29 -4.29 -5.34
N LEU A 6 1.49 -3.96 -4.31
CA LEU A 6 1.63 -2.73 -3.54
C LEU A 6 3.03 -2.59 -2.91
N SER A 7 3.61 -3.68 -2.38
CA SER A 7 4.94 -3.64 -1.75
C SER A 7 6.00 -3.20 -2.76
N ARG A 8 5.94 -3.75 -3.97
CA ARG A 8 6.87 -3.44 -5.06
C ARG A 8 6.69 -2.00 -5.54
N LEU A 9 5.45 -1.55 -5.73
CA LEU A 9 5.16 -0.18 -6.13
C LEU A 9 5.65 0.85 -5.12
N LEU A 10 5.40 0.58 -3.83
CA LEU A 10 5.81 1.47 -2.75
C LEU A 10 7.34 1.53 -2.68
N ARG A 11 8.03 0.38 -2.65
CA ARG A 11 9.50 0.32 -2.62
C ARG A 11 10.13 0.98 -3.84
N ASP A 12 9.61 0.73 -5.05
CA ASP A 12 10.18 1.29 -6.27
C ASP A 12 10.00 2.81 -6.31
N THR A 13 8.84 3.30 -5.91
CA THR A 13 8.56 4.75 -5.85
C THR A 13 9.41 5.44 -4.80
N MET A 14 9.50 4.85 -3.61
CA MET A 14 10.37 5.35 -2.55
C MET A 14 11.83 5.36 -2.96
N ARG A 15 12.33 4.31 -3.63
CA ARG A 15 13.70 4.26 -4.15
C ARG A 15 13.95 5.33 -5.21
N ARG A 16 13.05 5.47 -6.19
CA ARG A 16 13.17 6.45 -7.29
C ARG A 16 13.15 7.89 -6.78
N ARG A 17 12.29 8.18 -5.80
CA ARG A 17 12.11 9.53 -5.24
C ARG A 17 12.92 9.78 -3.96
N ARG A 18 13.74 8.81 -3.53
CA ARG A 18 14.51 8.85 -2.26
C ARG A 18 13.66 9.17 -1.03
N LEU A 19 12.44 8.63 -0.98
CA LEU A 19 11.51 8.81 0.14
C LEU A 19 11.74 7.76 1.21
N THR A 20 11.67 8.19 2.47
CA THR A 20 11.63 7.29 3.63
C THR A 20 10.17 6.93 3.95
N PRO A 21 9.90 5.84 4.71
CA PRO A 21 8.54 5.54 5.15
C PRO A 21 7.90 6.70 5.94
N GLN A 22 8.73 7.47 6.66
CA GLN A 22 8.28 8.67 7.38
C GLN A 22 7.85 9.78 6.41
N ALA A 23 8.62 10.03 5.35
CA ALA A 23 8.23 11.05 4.36
C ALA A 23 6.91 10.69 3.66
N VAL A 24 6.67 9.40 3.38
CA VAL A 24 5.38 8.94 2.83
C VAL A 24 4.25 9.13 3.84
N ALA A 25 4.51 8.85 5.12
CA ALA A 25 3.56 9.11 6.20
C ALA A 25 3.20 10.60 6.32
N ASP A 26 4.20 11.48 6.23
CA ASP A 26 4.00 12.93 6.28
C ASP A 26 3.17 13.44 5.10
N LEU A 27 3.35 12.86 3.90
CA LEU A 27 2.60 13.22 2.70
C LEU A 27 1.14 12.72 2.70
N THR A 28 0.85 11.60 3.37
CA THR A 28 -0.46 10.93 3.33
C THR A 28 -1.26 11.05 4.63
N GLY A 29 -0.63 11.50 5.72
CA GLY A 29 -1.18 11.43 7.07
C GLY A 29 -1.32 10.00 7.61
N ILE A 30 -0.84 8.99 6.88
CA ILE A 30 -0.88 7.58 7.30
C ILE A 30 0.28 7.32 8.25
N ARG A 31 0.04 6.58 9.34
CA ARG A 31 1.10 6.28 10.30
C ARG A 31 2.24 5.47 9.67
N THR A 32 3.48 5.89 9.93
CA THR A 32 4.73 5.26 9.46
C THR A 32 4.81 3.73 9.64
N PRO A 33 4.34 3.13 10.76
CA PRO A 33 4.31 1.67 10.91
C PRO A 33 3.46 0.96 9.85
N ARG A 34 2.36 1.57 9.38
CA ARG A 34 1.52 1.01 8.32
C ARG A 34 2.23 1.07 6.97
N ILE A 35 2.86 2.21 6.66
CA ILE A 35 3.67 2.37 5.45
C ILE A 35 4.76 1.29 5.38
N ARG A 36 5.47 1.03 6.50
CA ARG A 36 6.47 -0.05 6.59
C ARG A 36 5.85 -1.42 6.35
N ALA A 37 4.75 -1.74 7.01
CA ALA A 37 4.07 -3.02 6.83
C ALA A 37 3.66 -3.24 5.36
N TRP A 38 3.14 -2.23 4.67
CA TRP A 38 2.80 -2.36 3.25
C TRP A 38 4.02 -2.46 2.34
N ALA A 39 5.12 -1.80 2.69
CA ALA A 39 6.38 -1.96 1.99
C ALA A 39 6.95 -3.37 2.15
N GLU A 40 6.69 -4.05 3.26
CA GLU A 40 7.22 -5.38 3.60
C GLU A 40 6.31 -6.51 3.14
N ASP A 41 5.04 -6.47 3.50
CA ASP A 41 4.06 -7.54 3.34
C ASP A 41 3.06 -7.28 2.21
N GLY A 42 3.07 -6.08 1.62
CA GLY A 42 2.09 -5.69 0.59
C GLY A 42 0.69 -5.44 1.14
N ALA A 43 -0.30 -5.43 0.24
CA ALA A 43 -1.70 -5.16 0.59
C ALA A 43 -2.41 -6.38 1.21
N ASP A 44 -1.91 -7.59 0.95
CA ASP A 44 -2.49 -8.86 1.42
C ASP A 44 -1.95 -9.33 2.78
N GLY A 45 -0.96 -8.62 3.32
CA GLY A 45 -0.35 -8.88 4.63
C GLY A 45 -1.30 -8.72 5.82
N PRO A 46 -0.79 -8.91 7.05
CA PRO A 46 -1.59 -8.82 8.28
C PRO A 46 -2.19 -7.43 8.49
N ILE A 47 -1.52 -6.39 7.96
CA ILE A 47 -1.98 -5.01 8.02
C ILE A 47 -2.50 -4.59 6.65
N ARG A 48 -3.80 -4.79 6.42
CA ARG A 48 -4.43 -4.43 5.14
C ARG A 48 -4.70 -2.92 5.04
N PRO A 49 -4.36 -2.28 3.91
CA PRO A 49 -4.73 -0.90 3.64
C PRO A 49 -6.23 -0.81 3.32
N THR A 50 -6.86 0.25 3.78
CA THR A 50 -8.25 0.59 3.41
C THR A 50 -8.31 1.26 2.04
N ALA A 51 -9.48 1.25 1.39
CA ALA A 51 -9.67 1.94 0.11
C ALA A 51 -9.30 3.43 0.17
N ARG A 52 -9.58 4.10 1.31
CA ARG A 52 -9.16 5.48 1.54
C ARG A 52 -7.65 5.60 1.56
N GLU A 53 -6.95 4.80 2.36
CA GLU A 53 -5.49 4.84 2.45
C GLU A 53 -4.80 4.54 1.12
N LEU A 54 -5.36 3.64 0.31
CA LEU A 54 -4.89 3.38 -1.05
C LEU A 54 -5.07 4.59 -1.97
N ALA A 55 -6.18 5.32 -1.82
CA ALA A 55 -6.40 6.56 -2.57
C ALA A 55 -5.42 7.66 -2.15
N GLU A 56 -5.19 7.86 -0.83
CA GLU A 56 -4.21 8.81 -0.31
C GLU A 56 -2.79 8.48 -0.81
N LEU A 57 -2.41 7.19 -0.80
CA LEU A 57 -1.14 6.74 -1.36
C LEU A 57 -1.05 6.98 -2.87
N ALA A 58 -2.10 6.65 -3.61
CA ALA A 58 -2.12 6.82 -5.05
C ALA A 58 -2.01 8.30 -5.43
N ASP A 59 -2.67 9.19 -4.70
CA ASP A 59 -2.62 10.63 -4.90
C ASP A 59 -1.22 11.19 -4.54
N ALA A 60 -0.77 10.96 -3.30
CA ALA A 60 0.49 11.52 -2.81
C ALA A 60 1.73 11.02 -3.57
N LEU A 61 1.69 9.77 -4.05
CA LEU A 61 2.81 9.15 -4.75
C LEU A 61 2.61 9.11 -6.27
N ALA A 62 1.48 9.60 -6.78
CA ALA A 62 1.05 9.47 -8.18
C ALA A 62 1.16 8.02 -8.69
N LEU A 63 0.70 7.06 -7.87
CA LEU A 63 0.70 5.64 -8.23
C LEU A 63 -0.53 5.29 -9.08
N PRO A 64 -0.41 4.33 -10.02
CA PRO A 64 -1.58 3.80 -10.70
C PRO A 64 -2.48 3.07 -9.68
N LEU A 65 -3.71 3.57 -9.50
CA LEU A 65 -4.72 3.01 -8.58
C LEU A 65 -4.93 1.49 -8.74
N ALA A 66 -4.79 0.96 -9.96
CA ALA A 66 -4.91 -0.47 -10.23
C ALA A 66 -3.89 -1.31 -9.45
N GLY A 67 -2.68 -0.80 -9.23
CA GLY A 67 -1.65 -1.48 -8.44
C GLY A 67 -1.77 -1.28 -6.93
N ALA A 68 -2.45 -0.22 -6.50
CA ALA A 68 -2.78 0.00 -5.10
C ALA A 68 -3.96 -0.90 -4.66
N ALA A 69 -4.96 -1.06 -5.52
CA ALA A 69 -6.20 -1.82 -5.24
C ALA A 69 -6.08 -3.35 -5.39
N ALA A 70 -5.01 -3.87 -6.01
CA ALA A 70 -4.90 -5.29 -6.36
C ALA A 70 -4.99 -6.25 -5.16
N GLY A 71 -4.54 -5.85 -3.96
CA GLY A 71 -4.67 -6.66 -2.73
C GLY A 71 -5.88 -6.33 -1.85
N SER A 72 -6.82 -5.50 -2.33
CA SER A 72 -8.07 -5.20 -1.62
C SER A 72 -9.23 -6.11 -2.05
N ARG A 73 -8.99 -7.08 -2.95
CA ARG A 73 -10.01 -8.04 -3.41
C ARG A 73 -10.36 -9.05 -2.32
N GLY A 74 -11.25 -8.63 -1.43
CA GLY A 74 -12.24 -9.49 -0.78
C GLY A 74 -11.73 -10.26 0.43
N SER A 75 -11.88 -9.66 1.61
CA SER A 75 -12.25 -10.43 2.79
C SER A 75 -13.63 -11.05 2.58
N ARG A 76 -13.71 -12.16 1.82
CA ARG A 76 -14.80 -13.12 2.01
C ARG A 76 -14.48 -13.84 3.31
N ARG A 77 -15.23 -13.50 4.36
CA ARG A 77 -15.32 -14.29 5.59
C ARG A 77 -15.41 -15.77 5.21
N VAL A 78 -14.50 -16.57 5.75
CA VAL A 78 -14.82 -17.95 6.07
C VAL A 78 -14.62 -18.06 7.57
N ALA A 79 -15.73 -17.87 8.27
CA ALA A 79 -15.88 -18.43 9.60
C ALA A 79 -15.83 -19.96 9.47
N GLY A 80 -15.08 -20.61 10.34
CA GLY A 80 -15.10 -22.05 10.49
C GLY A 80 -13.88 -22.47 11.28
N ARG A 81 -13.98 -23.22 12.37
CA ARG A 81 -15.09 -23.67 13.21
C ARG A 81 -14.40 -24.15 14.49
#